data_AF-A0A7J0H4J3-F1
#
_entry.id   AF-A0A7J0H4J3-F1
#
_cell.length_a   1.000
_cell.length_b   1.000
_cell.length_c   1.000
_cell.angle_alpha   90.00
_cell.angle_beta   90.00
_cell.angle_gamma   90.00
#
_symmetry.space_group_name_H-M   'P 1'
#
loop_
_entity.id
_entity.type
_entity.pdbx_description
1 polymer ?
#
loop_
_entity_poly.entity_id
_entity_poly.type
_entity_poly.pdbx_seq_one_letter_code
_entity_poly.pdbx_strand_id
1 'polypeptide(L)'
;MTYASREEKEEYEKEKKFEWSNANVLHVSIANVFFSLLCAGLLSLSKDVDKFKFVFKISRKTFNYICSLVKEHMTAKTANFMFSNGNPMSINDQVAIALRRLSSGDSLIAVADSFGTNHSTVSQVTWRFVEAMEEKGIHHLQWPSTEQEMAVVKSKFEKIRGLPNCCGAIDTTHITMLLSSSEMASNVWLDREKNRSMILQAIVDSEMRFRDVVTGWPGKMNDFDVLQRSTLFKLCEKGERLNGNKIRLSEGTELSEYIVGDLGFPLLPWLVTPYQGKDLSDPKAEFNKRHFATRMVAQRAMARLKENVEDYSRSDVETRQE
;
A
#
# COMPACT_ATOMS: atom_id res chain seq x y z
N MET A 1 -32.24 -16.80 -25.10
CA MET A 1 -32.13 -15.54 -24.32
C MET A 1 -32.58 -15.86 -22.91
N THR A 2 -31.63 -16.26 -22.08
CA THR A 2 -31.88 -16.94 -20.82
C THR A 2 -32.16 -15.91 -19.73
N TYR A 3 -33.32 -16.05 -19.09
CA TYR A 3 -33.72 -15.28 -17.92
C TYR A 3 -32.78 -15.62 -16.77
N ALA A 4 -31.91 -14.69 -16.36
CA ALA A 4 -31.21 -14.79 -15.09
C ALA A 4 -32.25 -14.93 -13.97
N SER A 5 -32.05 -15.91 -13.10
CA SER A 5 -33.02 -16.23 -12.05
C SER A 5 -33.16 -15.04 -11.09
N ARG A 6 -34.32 -14.88 -10.46
CA ARG A 6 -34.58 -13.82 -9.50
C ARG A 6 -33.58 -13.86 -8.32
N GLU A 7 -33.06 -15.05 -8.02
CA GLU A 7 -32.02 -15.28 -7.00
C GLU A 7 -30.64 -14.77 -7.46
N GLU A 8 -30.24 -14.96 -8.72
CA GLU A 8 -28.98 -14.42 -9.27
C GLU A 8 -28.98 -12.88 -9.31
N LYS A 9 -30.12 -12.26 -9.58
CA LYS A 9 -30.26 -10.79 -9.51
C LYS A 9 -30.22 -10.28 -8.07
N GLU A 10 -30.79 -11.01 -7.11
CA GLU A 10 -30.75 -10.65 -5.70
C GLU A 10 -29.37 -10.88 -5.06
N GLU A 11 -28.60 -11.86 -5.54
CA GLU A 11 -27.21 -12.10 -5.13
C GLU A 11 -26.26 -11.04 -5.71
N TYR A 12 -26.43 -10.66 -6.98
CA TYR A 12 -25.68 -9.55 -7.60
C TYR A 12 -26.02 -8.18 -6.97
N GLU A 13 -27.29 -7.93 -6.63
CA GLU A 13 -27.70 -6.73 -5.89
C GLU A 13 -27.17 -6.74 -4.45
N LYS A 14 -27.08 -7.90 -3.78
CA LYS A 14 -26.47 -8.04 -2.45
C LYS A 14 -24.95 -7.86 -2.48
N GLU A 15 -24.26 -8.39 -3.50
CA GLU A 15 -22.83 -8.13 -3.73
C GLU A 15 -22.57 -6.66 -3.96
N LYS A 16 -23.38 -5.98 -4.79
CA LYS A 16 -23.30 -4.51 -4.93
C LYS A 16 -23.62 -3.79 -3.63
N LYS A 17 -24.66 -4.16 -2.88
CA LYS A 17 -24.99 -3.48 -1.62
C LYS A 17 -23.91 -3.69 -0.54
N PHE A 18 -23.24 -4.85 -0.56
CA PHE A 18 -22.07 -5.17 0.25
C PHE A 18 -20.83 -4.38 -0.20
N GLU A 19 -20.59 -4.25 -1.51
CA GLU A 19 -19.59 -3.34 -2.09
C GLU A 19 -19.81 -1.88 -1.67
N TRP A 20 -21.05 -1.38 -1.70
CA TRP A 20 -21.36 0.03 -1.41
C TRP A 20 -21.34 0.36 0.09
N SER A 21 -21.61 -0.61 0.97
CA SER A 21 -21.49 -0.44 2.43
C SER A 21 -20.02 -0.54 2.87
N ASN A 22 -19.25 -1.44 2.23
CA ASN A 22 -17.82 -1.57 2.44
C ASN A 22 -17.01 -0.51 1.68
N ALA A 23 -17.58 0.18 0.68
CA ALA A 23 -16.90 1.17 -0.14
C ALA A 23 -16.30 2.29 0.71
N ASN A 24 -16.92 2.69 1.82
CA ASN A 24 -16.34 3.73 2.69
C ASN A 24 -15.12 3.24 3.46
N VAL A 25 -15.09 1.98 3.93
CA VAL A 25 -13.95 1.42 4.68
C VAL A 25 -12.86 0.95 3.72
N LEU A 26 -13.22 0.36 2.58
CA LEU A 26 -12.31 -0.05 1.50
C LEU A 26 -11.76 1.16 0.76
N HIS A 27 -12.53 2.20 0.39
CA HIS A 27 -11.95 3.43 -0.19
C HIS A 27 -11.04 4.13 0.80
N VAL A 28 -11.42 4.25 2.09
CA VAL A 28 -10.53 4.90 3.07
C VAL A 28 -9.27 4.06 3.29
N SER A 29 -9.36 2.72 3.29
CA SER A 29 -8.18 1.86 3.44
C SER A 29 -7.31 1.84 2.18
N ILE A 30 -7.91 1.75 0.99
CA ILE A 30 -7.23 1.85 -0.30
C ILE A 30 -6.61 3.24 -0.46
N ALA A 31 -7.28 4.29 0.00
CA ALA A 31 -6.74 5.64 0.01
C ALA A 31 -5.64 5.85 1.04
N ASN A 32 -5.76 5.26 2.22
CA ASN A 32 -4.70 5.20 3.23
C ASN A 32 -3.48 4.49 2.65
N VAL A 33 -3.71 3.43 1.87
CA VAL A 33 -2.69 2.72 1.10
C VAL A 33 -2.09 3.67 0.05
N PHE A 34 -2.84 4.22 -0.90
CA PHE A 34 -2.35 5.16 -1.90
C PHE A 34 -1.61 6.37 -1.31
N PHE A 35 -2.13 6.93 -0.22
CA PHE A 35 -1.47 8.00 0.52
C PHE A 35 -0.14 7.54 1.13
N SER A 36 -0.13 6.41 1.82
CA SER A 36 1.07 5.87 2.46
C SER A 36 2.12 5.49 1.40
N LEU A 37 1.68 4.98 0.24
CA LEU A 37 2.51 4.68 -0.92
C LEU A 37 3.16 5.94 -1.50
N LEU A 38 2.38 7.02 -1.64
CA LEU A 38 2.89 8.31 -2.11
C LEU A 38 3.91 8.91 -1.12
N CYS A 39 3.65 8.79 0.17
CA CYS A 39 4.56 9.26 1.22
C CYS A 39 5.88 8.49 1.21
N ALA A 40 5.83 7.16 1.10
CA ALA A 40 7.01 6.32 1.11
C ALA A 40 7.91 6.53 -0.12
N GLY A 41 7.35 6.84 -1.29
CA GLY A 41 8.09 7.09 -2.53
C GLY A 41 8.81 8.45 -2.61
N LEU A 42 8.49 9.42 -1.73
CA LEU A 42 8.94 10.83 -1.85
C LEU A 42 9.90 11.29 -0.73
N LEU A 43 10.32 10.41 0.19
CA LEU A 43 11.12 10.83 1.35
C LEU A 43 12.63 10.90 1.05
N SER A 44 13.14 12.13 0.92
CA SER A 44 14.56 12.45 1.16
C SER A 44 14.78 12.83 2.63
N LEU A 45 15.81 12.25 3.23
CA LEU A 45 16.19 12.41 4.64
C LEU A 45 16.50 13.87 4.99
N SER A 46 15.79 14.42 5.99
CA SER A 46 16.26 15.58 6.76
C SER A 46 15.85 15.39 8.22
N LYS A 47 16.84 15.51 9.10
CA LYS A 47 16.73 15.50 10.57
C LYS A 47 16.63 16.95 11.03
N ASP A 48 15.40 17.46 11.05
CA ASP A 48 14.99 18.52 11.96
C ASP A 48 13.54 18.20 12.33
N VAL A 49 13.23 18.19 13.63
CA VAL A 49 11.88 17.84 14.12
C VAL A 49 10.98 19.06 13.97
N ASP A 50 10.60 19.31 12.72
CA ASP A 50 9.54 20.23 12.37
C ASP A 50 8.22 19.70 12.97
N LYS A 51 7.50 20.51 13.77
CA LYS A 51 6.14 20.19 14.27
C LYS A 51 5.22 19.71 13.15
N PHE A 52 5.43 20.23 11.93
CA PHE A 52 4.75 19.81 10.72
C PHE A 52 5.00 18.34 10.36
N LYS A 53 6.27 17.91 10.40
CA LYS A 53 6.66 16.52 10.10
C LYS A 53 6.16 15.56 11.17
N PHE A 54 6.05 16.00 12.43
CA PHE A 54 5.44 15.19 13.48
C PHE A 54 3.93 14.97 13.22
N VAL A 55 3.20 16.03 12.84
CA VAL A 55 1.75 15.96 12.63
C VAL A 55 1.37 15.20 11.36
N PHE A 56 2.06 15.44 10.24
CA PHE A 56 1.70 14.89 8.93
C PHE A 56 2.59 13.74 8.47
N LYS A 57 3.66 13.42 9.22
CA LYS A 57 4.66 12.37 8.91
C LYS A 57 5.35 12.51 7.55
N ILE A 58 5.17 13.65 6.89
CA ILE A 58 5.79 13.99 5.61
C ILE A 58 6.54 15.33 5.69
N SER A 59 7.49 15.51 4.78
CA SER A 59 8.17 16.80 4.63
C SER A 59 7.20 17.86 4.08
N ARG A 60 7.44 19.14 4.40
CA ARG A 60 6.69 20.25 3.80
C ARG A 60 6.79 20.29 2.28
N LYS A 61 7.94 19.87 1.73
CA LYS A 61 8.13 19.74 0.27
C LYS A 61 7.17 18.71 -0.32
N THR A 62 7.06 17.54 0.31
CA THR A 62 6.13 16.47 -0.07
C THR A 62 4.68 16.95 0.05
N PHE A 63 4.33 17.64 1.14
CA PHE A 63 3.00 18.21 1.31
C PHE A 63 2.63 19.20 0.20
N ASN A 64 3.54 20.13 -0.12
CA ASN A 64 3.32 21.10 -1.20
C ASN A 64 3.18 20.41 -2.56
N TYR A 65 3.94 19.34 -2.79
CA TYR A 65 3.80 18.50 -3.98
C TYR A 65 2.41 17.86 -4.05
N ILE A 66 1.94 17.25 -2.96
CA ILE A 66 0.59 16.67 -2.86
C ILE A 66 -0.46 17.73 -3.16
N CYS A 67 -0.35 18.92 -2.56
CA CYS A 67 -1.26 20.03 -2.81
C CYS A 67 -1.29 20.40 -4.30
N SER A 68 -0.13 20.45 -4.96
CA SER A 68 -0.05 20.73 -6.40
C SER A 68 -0.67 19.63 -7.26
N LEU A 69 -0.50 18.36 -6.84
CA LEU A 69 -0.99 17.18 -7.55
C LEU A 69 -2.53 17.13 -7.57
N VAL A 70 -3.17 17.42 -6.43
CA VAL A 70 -4.64 17.32 -6.28
C VAL A 70 -5.37 18.62 -6.61
N LYS A 71 -4.65 19.73 -6.81
CA LYS A 71 -5.21 21.09 -6.95
C LYS A 71 -6.31 21.17 -7.99
N GLU A 72 -6.06 20.68 -9.19
CA GLU A 72 -6.99 20.77 -10.32
C GLU A 72 -8.33 20.08 -9.99
N HIS A 73 -8.27 18.81 -9.59
CA HIS A 73 -9.46 18.01 -9.26
C HIS A 73 -10.23 18.56 -8.05
N MET A 74 -9.52 19.02 -7.01
CA MET A 74 -10.15 19.60 -5.82
C MET A 74 -10.71 21.01 -6.05
N THR A 75 -10.27 21.75 -7.08
CA THR A 75 -10.83 23.08 -7.41
C THR A 75 -11.96 23.00 -8.43
N ALA A 76 -12.02 21.95 -9.26
CA ALA A 76 -13.01 21.81 -10.33
C ALA A 76 -14.47 21.64 -9.85
N LYS A 77 -14.71 21.03 -8.69
CA LYS A 77 -16.06 20.95 -8.09
C LYS A 77 -16.21 22.09 -7.05
N THR A 78 -17.14 23.02 -7.29
CA THR A 78 -17.43 24.27 -6.52
C THR A 78 -17.96 24.03 -5.10
N ALA A 79 -17.33 23.17 -4.30
CA ALA A 79 -17.64 23.07 -2.88
C ALA A 79 -16.84 24.13 -2.13
N ASN A 80 -17.52 25.22 -1.75
CA ASN A 80 -16.93 26.24 -0.88
C ASN A 80 -16.95 25.72 0.56
N PHE A 81 -15.94 24.92 0.92
CA PHE A 81 -15.76 24.48 2.30
C PHE A 81 -15.34 25.66 3.18
N MET A 82 -15.94 25.76 4.36
CA MET A 82 -15.69 26.82 5.32
C MET A 82 -15.39 26.23 6.69
N PHE A 83 -14.52 26.90 7.43
CA PHE A 83 -14.32 26.67 8.84
C PHE A 83 -15.53 27.18 9.65
N SER A 84 -15.65 26.75 10.90
CA SER A 84 -16.74 27.16 11.81
C SER A 84 -16.74 28.67 12.09
N ASN A 85 -15.62 29.36 11.87
CA ASN A 85 -15.51 30.83 11.96
C ASN A 85 -15.97 31.57 10.70
N GLY A 86 -16.46 30.85 9.68
CA GLY A 86 -16.94 31.42 8.40
C GLY A 86 -15.85 31.67 7.36
N ASN A 87 -14.57 31.41 7.67
CA ASN A 87 -13.49 31.60 6.71
C ASN A 87 -13.48 30.46 5.67
N PRO A 88 -13.23 30.77 4.37
CA PRO A 88 -13.10 29.75 3.34
C PRO A 88 -11.83 28.92 3.53
N MET A 89 -11.93 27.61 3.28
CA MET A 89 -10.79 26.69 3.33
C MET A 89 -9.95 26.77 2.06
N SER A 90 -8.65 27.00 2.21
CA SER A 90 -7.70 26.88 1.09
C SER A 90 -7.49 25.41 0.69
N ILE A 91 -6.87 25.18 -0.47
CA ILE A 91 -6.49 23.82 -0.88
C ILE A 91 -5.53 23.16 0.13
N ASN A 92 -4.63 23.94 0.72
CA ASN A 92 -3.69 23.44 1.71
C ASN A 92 -4.42 23.00 2.98
N ASP A 93 -5.45 23.74 3.40
CA ASP A 93 -6.28 23.36 4.55
C ASP A 93 -7.04 22.07 4.29
N GLN A 94 -7.63 21.95 3.11
CA GLN A 94 -8.36 20.75 2.70
C GLN A 94 -7.44 19.52 2.66
N VAL A 95 -6.25 19.66 2.07
CA VAL A 95 -5.25 18.59 2.06
C VAL A 95 -4.80 18.26 3.49
N ALA A 96 -4.51 19.25 4.34
CA ALA A 96 -4.13 19.02 5.73
C ALA A 96 -5.21 18.24 6.51
N ILE A 97 -6.48 18.59 6.36
CA ILE A 97 -7.60 17.89 6.99
C ILE A 97 -7.68 16.44 6.50
N ALA A 98 -7.61 16.23 5.18
CA ALA A 98 -7.67 14.89 4.60
C ALA A 98 -6.48 14.03 5.06
N LEU A 99 -5.26 14.58 5.03
CA LEU A 99 -4.08 13.87 5.48
C LEU A 99 -4.16 13.51 6.96
N ARG A 100 -4.57 14.46 7.81
CA ARG A 100 -4.80 14.17 9.23
C ARG A 100 -5.81 13.05 9.39
N ARG A 101 -6.92 13.08 8.66
CA ARG A 101 -7.98 12.08 8.77
C ARG A 101 -7.49 10.68 8.40
N LEU A 102 -6.71 10.58 7.32
CA LEU A 102 -6.19 9.33 6.77
C LEU A 102 -5.04 8.75 7.63
N SER A 103 -4.20 9.61 8.24
CA SER A 103 -3.02 9.16 9.00
C SER A 103 -3.25 8.95 10.50
N SER A 104 -4.32 9.49 11.09
CA SER A 104 -4.54 9.46 12.55
C SER A 104 -5.39 8.29 13.03
N GLY A 105 -6.27 7.73 12.20
CA GLY A 105 -7.30 6.79 12.66
C GLY A 105 -8.41 7.44 13.52
N ASP A 106 -8.30 8.74 13.84
CA ASP A 106 -9.24 9.48 14.69
C ASP A 106 -10.67 9.48 14.14
N SER A 107 -11.68 9.67 15.00
CA SER A 107 -13.04 9.88 14.51
C SER A 107 -13.17 11.17 13.69
N LEU A 108 -14.15 11.25 12.79
CA LEU A 108 -14.42 12.47 12.02
C LEU A 108 -14.66 13.68 12.93
N ILE A 109 -15.27 13.46 14.11
CA ILE A 109 -15.55 14.50 15.10
C ILE A 109 -14.24 15.03 15.70
N ALA A 110 -13.36 14.14 16.16
CA ALA A 110 -12.08 14.54 16.75
C ALA A 110 -11.21 15.34 15.76
N VAL A 111 -11.17 14.91 14.48
CA VAL A 111 -10.47 15.67 13.44
C VAL A 111 -11.14 17.02 13.21
N ALA A 112 -12.47 17.07 13.15
CA ALA A 112 -13.21 18.31 12.94
C ALA A 112 -12.97 19.34 14.06
N ASP A 113 -12.98 18.89 15.32
CA ASP A 113 -12.71 19.73 16.49
C ASP A 113 -11.29 20.30 16.43
N SER A 114 -10.30 19.49 16.07
CA SER A 114 -8.89 19.94 15.97
C SER A 114 -8.64 20.99 14.88
N PHE A 115 -9.49 21.04 13.85
CA PHE A 115 -9.40 22.01 12.74
C PHE A 115 -10.47 23.12 12.82
N GLY A 116 -11.37 23.09 13.81
CA GLY A 116 -12.46 24.07 13.92
C GLY A 116 -13.42 24.02 12.72
N THR A 117 -13.89 22.82 12.37
CA THR A 117 -14.83 22.58 11.26
C THR A 117 -15.92 21.57 11.67
N ASN A 118 -16.81 21.22 10.75
CA ASN A 118 -17.83 20.18 10.94
C ASN A 118 -17.34 18.81 10.47
N HIS A 119 -17.76 17.75 11.17
CA HIS A 119 -17.43 16.36 10.80
C HIS A 119 -17.88 15.99 9.37
N SER A 120 -19.00 16.55 8.90
CA SER A 120 -19.48 16.40 7.52
C SER A 120 -18.52 17.01 6.50
N THR A 121 -17.94 18.17 6.80
CA THR A 121 -16.90 18.82 5.99
C THR A 121 -15.64 17.98 5.94
N VAL A 122 -15.16 17.45 7.07
CA VAL A 122 -14.00 16.53 7.10
C VAL A 122 -14.25 15.33 6.20
N SER A 123 -15.43 14.72 6.28
CA SER A 123 -15.80 13.57 5.45
C SER A 123 -15.76 13.91 3.95
N GLN A 124 -16.41 15.00 3.54
CA GLN A 124 -16.47 15.42 2.13
C GLN A 124 -15.09 15.82 1.59
N VAL A 125 -14.30 16.57 2.37
CA VAL A 125 -12.93 16.95 2.00
C VAL A 125 -12.05 15.73 1.84
N THR A 126 -12.13 14.79 2.79
CA THR A 126 -11.36 13.53 2.74
C THR A 126 -11.73 12.74 1.49
N TRP A 127 -13.02 12.53 1.24
CA TRP A 127 -13.50 11.83 0.04
C TRP A 127 -12.97 12.45 -1.25
N ARG A 128 -13.09 13.77 -1.40
CA ARG A 128 -12.60 14.48 -2.60
C ARG A 128 -11.08 14.39 -2.77
N PHE A 129 -10.35 14.42 -1.67
CA PHE A 129 -8.91 14.22 -1.67
C PHE A 129 -8.57 12.79 -2.13
N VAL A 130 -9.28 11.78 -1.64
CA VAL A 130 -9.13 10.39 -2.07
C VAL A 130 -9.38 10.24 -3.57
N GLU A 131 -10.49 10.77 -4.09
CA GLU A 131 -10.77 10.73 -5.54
C GLU A 131 -9.64 11.37 -6.36
N ALA A 132 -9.16 12.54 -5.94
CA ALA A 132 -8.06 13.22 -6.62
C ALA A 132 -6.76 12.40 -6.61
N MET A 133 -6.48 11.75 -5.48
CA MET A 133 -5.31 10.90 -5.29
C MET A 133 -5.40 9.59 -6.07
N GLU A 134 -6.57 9.01 -6.22
CA GLU A 134 -6.77 7.82 -7.04
C GLU A 134 -6.48 8.12 -8.51
N GLU A 135 -6.99 9.25 -9.02
CA GLU A 135 -6.78 9.67 -10.40
C GLU A 135 -5.31 10.05 -10.69
N LYS A 136 -4.69 10.86 -9.82
CA LYS A 136 -3.36 11.42 -10.08
C LYS A 136 -2.22 10.60 -9.46
N GLY A 137 -2.48 9.91 -8.36
CA GLY A 137 -1.49 9.13 -7.61
C GLY A 137 -1.09 7.83 -8.28
N ILE A 138 -1.95 7.27 -9.15
CA ILE A 138 -1.68 6.02 -9.88
C ILE A 138 -0.39 6.09 -10.73
N HIS A 139 0.01 7.28 -11.17
CA HIS A 139 1.28 7.51 -11.89
C HIS A 139 2.53 7.21 -11.05
N HIS A 140 2.40 7.18 -9.72
CA HIS A 140 3.49 6.79 -8.83
C HIS A 140 3.58 5.26 -8.61
N LEU A 141 2.53 4.51 -8.97
CA LEU A 141 2.46 3.04 -8.88
C LEU A 141 2.56 2.41 -10.27
N GLN A 142 3.63 2.73 -10.99
CA GLN A 142 3.87 2.21 -12.33
C GLN A 142 5.00 1.20 -12.30
N TRP A 143 4.73 0.04 -12.91
CA TRP A 143 5.76 -0.93 -13.22
C TRP A 143 6.70 -0.38 -14.29
N PRO A 144 8.03 -0.62 -14.24
CA PRO A 144 8.95 -0.20 -15.29
C PRO A 144 8.49 -0.68 -16.68
N SER A 145 8.19 0.26 -17.56
CA SER A 145 7.50 0.00 -18.84
C SER A 145 8.47 -0.22 -19.99
N THR A 146 9.68 0.32 -19.88
CA THR A 146 10.73 0.21 -20.89
C THR A 146 11.86 -0.69 -20.41
N GLU A 147 12.59 -1.29 -21.36
CA GLU A 147 13.78 -2.08 -21.04
C GLU A 147 14.84 -1.26 -20.32
N GLN A 148 14.97 0.03 -20.64
CA GLN A 148 15.92 0.94 -20.02
C GLN A 148 15.57 1.20 -18.56
N GLU A 149 14.29 1.48 -18.25
CA GLU A 149 13.82 1.63 -16.86
C GLU A 149 14.05 0.35 -16.07
N MET A 150 13.73 -0.80 -16.66
CA MET A 150 13.92 -2.10 -16.03
C MET A 150 15.41 -2.42 -15.81
N ALA A 151 16.29 -2.10 -16.76
CA ALA A 151 17.74 -2.28 -16.63
C ALA A 151 18.32 -1.45 -15.47
N VAL A 152 17.80 -0.23 -15.24
CA VAL A 152 18.18 0.59 -14.09
C VAL A 152 17.77 -0.10 -12.78
N VAL A 153 16.54 -0.63 -12.70
CA VAL A 153 16.07 -1.35 -11.51
C VAL A 153 16.94 -2.58 -11.23
N LYS A 154 17.21 -3.40 -12.24
CA LYS A 154 18.08 -4.58 -12.14
C LYS A 154 19.48 -4.23 -11.66
N SER A 155 20.11 -3.23 -12.27
CA SER A 155 21.46 -2.78 -11.90
C SER A 155 21.52 -2.32 -10.44
N LYS A 156 20.48 -1.63 -9.95
CA LYS A 156 20.43 -1.20 -8.55
C LYS A 156 20.21 -2.36 -7.59
N PHE A 157 19.38 -3.35 -7.92
CA PHE A 157 19.23 -4.56 -7.10
C PHE A 157 20.51 -5.39 -7.05
N GLU A 158 21.19 -5.55 -8.19
CA GLU A 158 22.47 -6.26 -8.25
C GLU A 158 23.53 -5.59 -7.36
N LYS A 159 23.54 -4.26 -7.25
CA LYS A 159 24.44 -3.54 -6.34
C LYS A 159 24.17 -3.78 -4.85
N ILE A 160 22.98 -4.25 -4.46
CA ILE A 160 22.68 -4.53 -3.04
C ILE A 160 23.51 -5.70 -2.55
N ARG A 161 23.39 -6.86 -3.21
CA ARG A 161 24.07 -8.12 -2.82
C ARG A 161 24.37 -9.07 -3.98
N GLY A 162 24.52 -8.56 -5.19
CA GLY A 162 24.96 -9.35 -6.34
C GLY A 162 23.93 -10.37 -6.82
N LEU A 163 22.64 -10.03 -6.75
CA LEU A 163 21.57 -10.81 -7.36
C LEU A 163 21.24 -10.22 -8.73
N PRO A 164 21.77 -10.79 -9.83
CA PRO A 164 21.58 -10.24 -11.15
C PRO A 164 20.16 -10.54 -11.66
N ASN A 165 19.67 -9.75 -12.61
CA ASN A 165 18.31 -9.82 -13.20
C ASN A 165 17.12 -9.71 -12.21
N CYS A 166 17.36 -9.37 -10.95
CA CYS A 166 16.33 -9.12 -9.96
C CYS A 166 15.61 -7.79 -10.25
N CYS A 167 14.28 -7.83 -10.35
CA CYS A 167 13.44 -6.73 -10.79
C CYS A 167 12.61 -6.10 -9.66
N GLY A 168 12.62 -6.69 -8.46
CA GLY A 168 11.76 -6.28 -7.37
C GLY A 168 11.86 -7.18 -6.16
N ALA A 169 11.35 -6.70 -5.04
CA ALA A 169 11.11 -7.50 -3.85
C ALA A 169 9.62 -7.43 -3.49
N ILE A 170 9.00 -8.59 -3.28
CA ILE A 170 7.61 -8.73 -2.85
C ILE A 170 7.55 -9.01 -1.35
N ASP A 171 6.58 -8.41 -0.69
CA ASP A 171 6.25 -8.69 0.70
C ASP A 171 4.76 -8.43 0.96
N THR A 172 4.28 -8.97 2.07
CA THR A 172 2.93 -8.69 2.57
C THR A 172 2.98 -8.00 3.92
N THR A 173 1.93 -7.25 4.23
CA THR A 173 1.73 -6.67 5.55
C THR A 173 0.24 -6.56 5.85
N HIS A 174 -0.09 -6.52 7.13
CA HIS A 174 -1.46 -6.33 7.60
C HIS A 174 -1.74 -4.85 7.89
N ILE A 175 -2.88 -4.35 7.42
CA ILE A 175 -3.44 -3.04 7.76
C ILE A 175 -4.61 -3.26 8.70
N THR A 176 -4.49 -2.79 9.93
CA THR A 176 -5.54 -2.92 10.94
C THR A 176 -6.79 -2.15 10.52
N MET A 177 -7.94 -2.77 10.68
CA MET A 177 -9.25 -2.20 10.36
C MET A 177 -10.03 -1.89 11.62
N LEU A 178 -10.67 -0.72 11.64
CA LEU A 178 -11.74 -0.41 12.59
C LEU A 178 -13.06 -0.87 11.99
N LEU A 179 -13.47 -2.08 12.36
CA LEU A 179 -14.73 -2.69 11.88
C LEU A 179 -15.92 -2.27 12.74
N SER A 180 -17.09 -2.17 12.12
CA SER A 180 -18.35 -1.97 12.83
C SER A 180 -18.71 -3.18 13.70
N SER A 181 -19.54 -2.98 14.74
CA SER A 181 -19.95 -4.05 15.66
C SER A 181 -20.59 -5.27 14.97
N SER A 182 -21.22 -5.09 13.80
CA SER A 182 -21.78 -6.21 13.00
C SER A 182 -20.71 -7.01 12.27
N GLU A 183 -19.66 -6.35 11.78
CA GLU A 183 -18.54 -7.00 11.06
C GLU A 183 -17.58 -7.68 12.04
N MET A 184 -17.58 -7.26 13.30
CA MET A 184 -16.81 -7.87 14.38
C MET A 184 -17.13 -9.37 14.59
N ALA A 185 -18.31 -9.83 14.22
CA ALA A 185 -18.71 -11.23 14.34
C ALA A 185 -17.98 -12.16 13.35
N SER A 186 -17.43 -11.63 12.26
CA SER A 186 -16.71 -12.41 11.25
C SER A 186 -15.26 -12.65 11.66
N ASN A 187 -14.84 -13.91 11.64
CA ASN A 187 -13.45 -14.32 11.90
C ASN A 187 -12.56 -14.26 10.65
N VAL A 188 -13.12 -13.92 9.48
CA VAL A 188 -12.41 -13.93 8.20
C VAL A 188 -11.35 -12.83 8.12
N TRP A 189 -11.56 -11.73 8.86
CA TRP A 189 -10.63 -10.59 8.96
C TRP A 189 -9.56 -10.76 10.05
N LEU A 190 -9.57 -11.86 10.80
CA LEU A 190 -8.57 -12.08 11.84
C LEU A 190 -7.25 -12.56 11.23
N ASP A 191 -6.18 -11.82 11.51
CA ASP A 191 -4.83 -12.29 11.23
C ASP A 191 -4.32 -13.28 12.29
N ARG A 192 -3.06 -13.70 12.13
CA ARG A 192 -2.39 -14.66 13.01
C ARG A 192 -2.22 -14.14 14.43
N GLU A 193 -2.20 -12.81 14.61
CA GLU A 193 -2.10 -12.13 15.90
C GLU A 193 -3.48 -11.85 16.51
N LYS A 194 -4.56 -12.30 15.85
CA LYS A 194 -5.97 -12.05 16.22
C LYS A 194 -6.36 -10.58 16.14
N ASN A 195 -5.61 -9.77 15.40
CA ASN A 195 -6.04 -8.42 15.04
C ASN A 195 -6.98 -8.51 13.83
N ARG A 196 -7.93 -7.57 13.73
CA ARG A 196 -8.75 -7.45 12.52
C ARG A 196 -8.02 -6.62 11.50
N SER A 197 -7.65 -7.23 10.38
CA SER A 197 -6.82 -6.59 9.37
C SER A 197 -7.15 -7.04 7.96
N MET A 198 -6.73 -6.21 7.01
CA MET A 198 -6.65 -6.56 5.60
C MET A 198 -5.20 -6.74 5.19
N ILE A 199 -4.94 -7.64 4.24
CA ILE A 199 -3.62 -7.84 3.67
C ILE A 199 -3.35 -6.76 2.62
N LEU A 200 -2.17 -6.18 2.68
CA LEU A 200 -1.53 -5.44 1.61
C LEU A 200 -0.32 -6.25 1.14
N GLN A 201 -0.37 -6.70 -0.11
CA GLN A 201 0.79 -7.22 -0.83
C GLN A 201 1.36 -6.10 -1.67
N ALA A 202 2.68 -5.98 -1.70
CA ALA A 202 3.33 -4.98 -2.51
C ALA A 202 4.66 -5.46 -3.07
N ILE A 203 4.96 -4.99 -4.27
CA ILE A 203 6.28 -5.11 -4.89
C ILE A 203 6.94 -3.76 -4.87
N VAL A 204 8.19 -3.74 -4.42
CA VAL A 204 8.99 -2.52 -4.39
C VAL A 204 10.26 -2.68 -5.22
N ASP A 205 10.75 -1.57 -5.73
CA ASP A 205 12.08 -1.51 -6.32
C ASP A 205 13.18 -1.29 -5.27
N SER A 206 14.43 -1.33 -5.72
CA SER A 206 15.63 -1.10 -4.91
C SER A 206 15.66 0.24 -4.13
N GLU A 207 14.83 1.21 -4.51
CA GLU A 207 14.71 2.52 -3.87
C GLU A 207 13.50 2.61 -2.95
N MET A 208 12.89 1.46 -2.61
CA MET A 208 11.66 1.35 -1.81
C MET A 208 10.44 2.00 -2.46
N ARG A 209 10.46 2.24 -3.78
CA ARG A 209 9.27 2.72 -4.49
C ARG A 209 8.35 1.55 -4.78
N PHE A 210 7.08 1.71 -4.48
CA PHE A 210 6.05 0.72 -4.75
C PHE A 210 5.73 0.68 -6.24
N ARG A 211 5.70 -0.52 -6.81
CA ARG A 211 5.57 -0.79 -8.25
C ARG A 211 4.32 -1.56 -8.61
N ASP A 212 3.84 -2.38 -7.70
CA ASP A 212 2.59 -3.11 -7.78
C ASP A 212 2.06 -3.26 -6.36
N VAL A 213 0.76 -3.06 -6.17
CA VAL A 213 0.10 -3.18 -4.87
C VAL A 213 -1.23 -3.87 -5.04
N VAL A 214 -1.51 -4.81 -4.15
CA VAL A 214 -2.79 -5.50 -4.04
C VAL A 214 -3.22 -5.40 -2.58
N THR A 215 -4.46 -4.98 -2.34
CA THR A 215 -5.00 -4.85 -0.99
C THR A 215 -6.50 -5.21 -0.95
N GLY A 216 -7.10 -5.17 0.24
CA GLY A 216 -8.52 -5.48 0.45
C GLY A 216 -8.82 -6.97 0.71
N TRP A 217 -7.79 -7.82 0.78
CA TRP A 217 -7.97 -9.24 1.11
C TRP A 217 -8.06 -9.46 2.62
N PRO A 218 -8.89 -10.38 3.11
CA PRO A 218 -9.00 -10.65 4.54
C PRO A 218 -7.70 -11.13 5.21
N GLY A 219 -7.44 -10.64 6.44
CA GLY A 219 -6.24 -10.95 7.23
C GLY A 219 -6.00 -12.44 7.51
N LYS A 220 -7.01 -13.30 7.36
CA LYS A 220 -6.86 -14.74 7.55
C LYS A 220 -6.25 -15.46 6.34
N MET A 221 -6.28 -14.84 5.15
CA MET A 221 -5.70 -15.43 3.94
C MET A 221 -4.18 -15.57 4.08
N ASN A 222 -3.59 -16.53 3.37
CA ASN A 222 -2.15 -16.65 3.28
C ASN A 222 -1.60 -15.85 2.09
N ASP A 223 -0.29 -15.60 2.09
CA ASP A 223 0.37 -14.77 1.07
C ASP A 223 0.25 -15.38 -0.34
N PHE A 224 0.24 -16.70 -0.46
CA PHE A 224 0.08 -17.39 -1.73
C PHE A 224 -1.31 -17.20 -2.34
N ASP A 225 -2.38 -17.27 -1.54
CA ASP A 225 -3.75 -17.06 -2.00
C ASP A 225 -3.94 -15.63 -2.51
N VAL A 226 -3.31 -14.65 -1.84
CA VAL A 226 -3.30 -13.24 -2.26
C VAL A 226 -2.49 -13.07 -3.56
N LEU A 227 -1.31 -13.71 -3.65
CA LEU A 227 -0.48 -13.68 -4.84
C LEU A 227 -1.23 -14.21 -6.07
N GLN A 228 -1.88 -15.36 -5.99
CA GLN A 228 -2.62 -15.95 -7.12
C GLN A 228 -3.73 -15.04 -7.65
N ARG A 229 -4.29 -14.19 -6.79
CA ARG A 229 -5.36 -13.24 -7.15
C ARG A 229 -4.82 -11.91 -7.69
N SER A 230 -3.52 -11.65 -7.54
CA SER A 230 -2.86 -10.42 -8.00
C SER A 230 -2.84 -10.30 -9.53
N THR A 231 -2.86 -9.06 -10.02
CA THR A 231 -2.69 -8.76 -11.44
C THR A 231 -1.31 -9.22 -11.92
N LEU A 232 -0.26 -9.02 -11.11
CA LEU A 232 1.09 -9.49 -11.42
C LEU A 232 1.11 -10.98 -11.76
N PHE A 233 0.55 -11.84 -10.89
CA PHE A 233 0.55 -13.29 -11.12
C PHE A 233 -0.07 -13.63 -12.48
N LYS A 234 -1.24 -13.06 -12.78
CA LYS A 234 -1.93 -13.26 -14.08
C LYS A 234 -1.08 -12.81 -15.27
N LEU A 235 -0.37 -11.69 -15.15
CA LEU A 235 0.49 -11.19 -16.23
C LEU A 235 1.74 -12.06 -16.41
N CYS A 236 2.36 -12.54 -15.32
CA CYS A 236 3.52 -13.42 -15.39
C CYS A 236 3.15 -14.78 -16.01
N GLU A 237 2.01 -15.36 -15.64
CA GLU A 237 1.52 -16.62 -16.21
C GLU A 237 1.21 -16.51 -17.71
N LYS A 238 0.83 -15.31 -18.19
CA LYS A 238 0.66 -15.02 -19.62
C LYS A 238 1.97 -14.69 -20.35
N GLY A 239 3.08 -14.55 -19.63
CA GLY A 239 4.35 -14.08 -20.20
C GLY A 239 4.33 -12.60 -20.61
N GLU A 240 3.45 -11.79 -20.02
CA GLU A 240 3.30 -10.34 -20.26
C GLU A 240 4.07 -9.48 -19.24
N ARG A 241 4.63 -10.12 -18.21
CA ARG A 241 5.38 -9.48 -17.12
C ARG A 241 6.58 -10.34 -16.72
N LEU A 242 7.67 -9.68 -16.33
CA LEU A 242 8.96 -10.34 -16.03
C LEU A 242 9.46 -11.21 -17.20
N ASN A 243 9.24 -10.71 -18.41
CA ASN A 243 9.44 -11.39 -19.68
C ASN A 243 10.58 -10.76 -20.52
N GLY A 244 11.39 -9.89 -19.91
CA GLY A 244 12.52 -9.25 -20.58
C GLY A 244 13.73 -10.16 -20.79
N ASN A 245 14.85 -9.53 -21.17
CA ASN A 245 16.07 -10.24 -21.56
C ASN A 245 16.60 -11.15 -20.45
N LYS A 246 16.88 -12.41 -20.84
CA LYS A 246 17.58 -13.37 -20.00
C LYS A 246 19.08 -13.08 -19.97
N ILE A 247 19.72 -13.40 -18.86
CA ILE A 247 21.17 -13.34 -18.74
C ILE A 247 21.75 -14.75 -18.64
N ARG A 248 22.94 -14.95 -19.21
CA ARG A 248 23.66 -16.22 -19.12
C ARG A 248 24.63 -16.18 -17.95
N LEU A 249 24.46 -17.08 -16.99
CA LEU A 249 25.38 -17.25 -15.88
C LEU A 249 26.63 -18.04 -16.32
N SER A 250 27.68 -18.02 -15.50
CA SER A 250 28.98 -18.66 -15.78
C SER A 250 28.88 -20.15 -16.08
N GLU A 251 27.86 -20.82 -15.56
CA GLU A 251 27.62 -22.27 -15.74
C GLU A 251 26.78 -22.57 -17.00
N GLY A 252 26.45 -21.55 -17.80
CA GLY A 252 25.64 -21.68 -19.00
C GLY A 252 24.13 -21.63 -18.75
N THR A 253 23.68 -21.59 -17.50
CA THR A 253 22.28 -21.42 -17.11
C THR A 253 21.74 -20.06 -17.54
N GLU A 254 20.58 -20.04 -18.17
CA GLU A 254 19.84 -18.81 -18.45
C GLU A 254 19.00 -18.40 -17.24
N LEU A 255 19.12 -17.14 -16.83
CA LEU A 255 18.35 -16.54 -15.74
C LEU A 255 17.41 -15.47 -16.31
N SER A 256 16.12 -15.76 -16.24
CA SER A 256 15.04 -14.83 -16.57
C SER A 256 14.93 -13.70 -15.56
N GLU A 257 14.11 -12.69 -15.85
CA GLU A 257 13.72 -11.69 -14.87
C GLU A 257 12.94 -12.35 -13.72
N TYR A 258 13.21 -11.91 -12.49
CA TYR A 258 12.49 -12.42 -11.32
C TYR A 258 12.40 -11.35 -10.24
N ILE A 259 11.51 -11.58 -9.29
CA ILE A 259 11.45 -10.85 -8.02
C ILE A 259 11.80 -11.78 -6.86
N VAL A 260 12.23 -11.21 -5.74
CA VAL A 260 12.50 -11.97 -4.52
C VAL A 260 11.33 -11.88 -3.54
N GLY A 261 10.89 -13.01 -3.00
CA GLY A 261 9.88 -13.09 -1.95
C GLY A 261 10.37 -13.96 -0.80
N ASP A 262 9.66 -13.94 0.32
CA ASP A 262 10.00 -14.75 1.48
C ASP A 262 9.39 -16.17 1.42
N LEU A 263 9.44 -16.89 2.55
CA LEU A 263 8.95 -18.27 2.64
C LEU A 263 7.42 -18.39 2.66
N GLY A 264 6.69 -17.28 2.81
CA GLY A 264 5.22 -17.26 2.66
C GLY A 264 4.79 -17.44 1.22
N PHE A 265 5.69 -17.20 0.26
CA PHE A 265 5.45 -17.34 -1.16
C PHE A 265 5.99 -18.66 -1.73
N PRO A 266 5.41 -19.15 -2.85
CA PRO A 266 5.95 -20.29 -3.59
C PRO A 266 7.21 -19.90 -4.37
N LEU A 267 8.06 -20.88 -4.65
CA LEU A 267 9.11 -20.75 -5.68
C LEU A 267 8.47 -20.89 -7.08
N LEU A 268 8.62 -19.87 -7.93
CA LEU A 268 8.13 -19.84 -9.31
C LEU A 268 9.24 -19.41 -10.27
N PRO A 269 9.10 -19.61 -11.61
CA PRO A 269 10.10 -19.16 -12.59
C PRO A 269 10.47 -17.67 -12.51
N TRP A 270 9.55 -16.85 -11.99
CA TRP A 270 9.67 -15.40 -11.87
C TRP A 270 9.64 -14.91 -10.41
N LEU A 271 9.55 -15.80 -9.42
CA LEU A 271 9.51 -15.48 -7.98
C LEU A 271 10.45 -16.41 -7.21
N VAL A 272 11.54 -15.85 -6.69
CA VAL A 272 12.60 -16.60 -6.01
C VAL A 272 12.49 -16.46 -4.50
N THR A 273 12.44 -17.60 -3.82
CA THR A 273 12.36 -17.73 -2.36
C THR A 273 13.63 -18.38 -1.80
N PRO A 274 13.98 -18.18 -0.52
CA PRO A 274 15.23 -18.69 0.03
C PRO A 274 15.19 -20.23 0.19
N TYR A 275 16.36 -20.86 0.15
CA TYR A 275 16.49 -22.28 0.44
C TYR A 275 16.05 -22.60 1.87
N GLN A 276 15.34 -23.73 2.04
CA GLN A 276 14.88 -24.23 3.34
C GLN A 276 15.76 -25.38 3.83
N GLY A 277 15.84 -25.57 5.16
CA GLY A 277 16.58 -26.66 5.81
C GLY A 277 17.52 -26.16 6.91
N LYS A 278 17.93 -27.07 7.81
CA LYS A 278 18.83 -26.76 8.93
C LYS A 278 20.31 -26.83 8.55
N ASP A 279 20.67 -27.76 7.65
CA ASP A 279 22.05 -28.02 7.23
C ASP A 279 22.26 -27.62 5.76
N LEU A 280 22.15 -26.32 5.49
CA LEU A 280 22.40 -25.78 4.16
C LEU A 280 23.90 -25.83 3.83
N SER A 281 24.25 -26.24 2.61
CA SER A 281 25.61 -26.11 2.11
C SER A 281 26.03 -24.63 2.03
N ASP A 282 27.32 -24.35 2.13
CA ASP A 282 27.85 -22.97 2.10
C ASP A 282 27.31 -22.12 0.94
N PRO A 283 27.19 -22.64 -0.32
CA PRO A 283 26.61 -21.85 -1.41
C PRO A 283 25.14 -21.50 -1.20
N LYS A 284 24.35 -22.40 -0.61
CA LYS A 284 22.92 -22.14 -0.31
C LYS A 284 22.77 -21.14 0.83
N ALA A 285 23.62 -21.25 1.86
CA ALA A 285 23.65 -20.31 2.97
C ALA A 285 24.05 -18.89 2.50
N GLU A 286 25.08 -18.79 1.65
CA GLU A 286 25.51 -17.51 1.06
C GLU A 286 24.43 -16.92 0.14
N PHE A 287 23.76 -17.76 -0.67
CA PHE A 287 22.60 -17.32 -1.44
C PHE A 287 21.51 -16.75 -0.53
N ASN A 288 21.13 -17.47 0.54
CA ASN A 288 20.10 -17.01 1.48
C ASN A 288 20.47 -15.68 2.14
N LYS A 289 21.75 -15.45 2.44
CA LYS A 289 22.23 -14.18 2.97
C LYS A 289 22.05 -13.02 1.98
N ARG A 290 22.34 -13.24 0.70
CA ARG A 290 22.15 -12.26 -0.38
C ARG A 290 20.68 -12.00 -0.66
N HIS A 291 19.88 -13.07 -0.72
CA HIS A 291 18.43 -13.04 -0.87
C HIS A 291 17.79 -12.24 0.27
N PHE A 292 18.09 -12.58 1.53
CA PHE A 292 17.56 -11.88 2.69
C PHE A 292 17.84 -10.38 2.62
N ALA A 293 19.10 -9.98 2.40
CA ALA A 293 19.46 -8.57 2.31
C ALA A 293 18.77 -7.83 1.15
N THR A 294 18.52 -8.52 0.04
CA THR A 294 17.76 -7.96 -1.10
C THR A 294 16.29 -7.78 -0.74
N ARG A 295 15.66 -8.78 -0.12
CA ARG A 295 14.24 -8.72 0.28
C ARG A 295 13.98 -7.67 1.36
N MET A 296 14.98 -7.33 2.20
CA MET A 296 14.86 -6.31 3.25
C MET A 296 14.37 -4.96 2.71
N VAL A 297 14.54 -4.66 1.42
CA VAL A 297 14.01 -3.43 0.80
C VAL A 297 12.48 -3.38 0.88
N ALA A 298 11.79 -4.49 0.61
CA ALA A 298 10.33 -4.57 0.73
C ALA A 298 9.88 -4.41 2.18
N GLN A 299 10.52 -5.13 3.11
CA GLN A 299 10.23 -4.99 4.55
C GLN A 299 10.40 -3.56 5.05
N ARG A 300 11.47 -2.87 4.64
CA ARG A 300 11.71 -1.47 5.01
C ARG A 300 10.67 -0.54 4.40
N ALA A 301 10.25 -0.78 3.17
CA ALA A 301 9.19 -0.02 2.53
C ALA A 301 7.85 -0.20 3.24
N MET A 302 7.48 -1.44 3.60
CA MET A 302 6.28 -1.73 4.39
C MET A 302 6.35 -1.11 5.80
N ALA A 303 7.50 -1.19 6.47
CA ALA A 303 7.68 -0.57 7.77
C ALA A 303 7.48 0.94 7.70
N ARG A 304 8.02 1.62 6.68
CA ARG A 304 7.79 3.05 6.45
C ARG A 304 6.33 3.37 6.12
N LEU A 305 5.65 2.48 5.39
CA LEU A 305 4.22 2.56 5.16
C LEU A 305 3.47 2.55 6.50
N LYS A 306 3.84 1.62 7.39
CA LYS A 306 3.19 1.40 8.68
C LYS A 306 3.55 2.40 9.77
N GLU A 307 4.76 2.93 9.82
CA GLU A 307 5.09 4.04 10.73
C GLU A 307 4.15 5.24 10.49
N ASN A 308 3.62 5.37 9.28
CA ASN A 308 2.59 6.36 8.95
C ASN A 308 1.17 5.98 9.39
N VAL A 309 0.90 4.69 9.67
CA VAL A 309 -0.43 4.09 9.92
C VAL A 309 -0.62 3.54 11.35
N GLU A 310 0.39 2.94 11.98
CA GLU A 310 0.30 2.11 13.21
C GLU A 310 0.76 2.79 14.50
N ASP A 311 1.29 4.01 14.46
CA ASP A 311 1.75 4.75 15.65
C ASP A 311 0.60 5.20 16.60
N TYR A 312 -0.60 4.65 16.43
CA TYR A 312 -1.83 5.04 17.14
C TYR A 312 -2.60 3.88 17.79
N SER A 313 -2.33 2.61 17.43
CA SER A 313 -3.01 1.48 18.08
C SER A 313 -2.50 1.20 19.50
N ARG A 314 -1.32 1.76 19.87
CA ARG A 314 -0.74 1.63 21.21
C ARG A 314 -1.15 2.75 22.18
N SER A 315 -1.54 3.93 21.72
CA SER A 315 -1.88 5.05 22.62
C SER A 315 -3.27 4.94 23.26
N ASP A 316 -4.19 4.16 22.68
CA ASP A 316 -5.57 4.05 23.16
C ASP A 316 -5.82 2.90 24.15
N VAL A 317 -4.82 2.06 24.42
CA VAL A 317 -4.95 0.96 25.40
C VAL A 317 -4.45 1.36 26.79
N GLU A 318 -3.54 2.33 26.91
CA GLU A 318 -3.00 2.76 28.21
C GLU A 318 -3.86 3.82 28.94
N THR A 319 -4.87 4.41 28.29
CA THR A 319 -5.70 5.48 28.90
C THR A 319 -7.06 5.00 29.43
N ARG A 320 -7.24 3.70 29.69
CA ARG A 320 -8.46 3.14 30.30
C ARG A 320 -8.21 2.20 31.50
N GLN A 321 -7.13 2.44 32.23
CA GLN A 321 -6.97 1.96 33.60
C GLN A 321 -6.49 3.09 34.49
N GLU A 322 -7.42 3.95 34.89
CA GLU A 322 -7.42 4.71 36.15
C GLU A 322 -8.85 5.17 36.44
#